data_AF-A0A3D3FCI4-F1
#
_entry.id   AF-A0A3D3FCI4-F1
#
_cell.length_a   1.000
_cell.length_b   1.000
_cell.length_c   1.000
_cell.angle_alpha   90.00
_cell.angle_beta   90.00
_cell.angle_gamma   90.00
#
_symmetry.space_group_name_H-M   'P 1'
#
loop_
_entity.id
_entity.type
_entity.pdbx_description
1 polymer ?
#
loop_
_entity_poly.entity_id
_entity_poly.type
_entity_poly.pdbx_seq_one_letter_code
_entity_poly.pdbx_strand_id
1 'polypeptide(L)'
;MAFTFCASQCSEEKPALSPESLESGFVTPPDSIQTSVYWYWISDHLSKEGVVKDLHAMKEVGINRAFIGNIGINNLPFGKVKIWSDEWWDVLHAALKTATELNIEIGIFNSPGWSQSGGPWIKPEQSMRYLTSSKTTVKGPQKISIPLPKPEGFFQ
;
A
#
# COMPACT_ATOMS: atom_id res chain seq x y z
N MET A 1 15.09 -32.58 -45.40
CA MET A 1 14.26 -31.43 -45.78
C MET A 1 13.99 -30.65 -44.49
N ALA A 2 14.82 -29.66 -44.18
CA ALA A 2 14.74 -28.89 -42.94
C ALA A 2 13.96 -27.61 -43.22
N PHE A 3 12.78 -27.47 -42.60
CA PHE A 3 12.01 -26.23 -42.63
C PHE A 3 12.54 -25.30 -41.54
N THR A 4 13.34 -24.31 -41.93
CA THR A 4 13.71 -23.20 -41.05
C THR A 4 12.51 -22.26 -40.95
N PHE A 5 11.86 -22.25 -39.79
CA PHE A 5 10.83 -21.28 -39.43
C PHE A 5 11.52 -19.97 -39.06
N CYS A 6 11.50 -18.98 -39.96
CA CYS A 6 11.93 -17.63 -39.64
C CYS A 6 10.78 -16.94 -38.89
N ALA A 7 10.85 -16.89 -37.57
CA ALA A 7 9.95 -16.06 -36.78
C ALA A 7 10.31 -14.59 -37.03
N SER A 8 9.56 -13.93 -37.92
CA SER A 8 9.63 -12.49 -38.08
C SER A 8 9.00 -11.86 -36.85
N GLN A 9 9.85 -11.41 -35.93
CA GLN A 9 9.42 -10.58 -34.80
C GLN A 9 9.06 -9.20 -35.38
N CYS A 10 7.78 -8.98 -35.68
CA CYS A 10 7.29 -7.63 -35.94
C CYS A 10 7.42 -6.82 -34.64
N SER A 11 8.47 -6.01 -34.53
CA SER A 11 8.47 -4.88 -33.62
C SER A 11 7.45 -3.87 -34.14
N GLU A 12 6.34 -3.68 -33.44
CA GLU A 12 5.50 -2.51 -33.68
C GLU A 12 6.35 -1.26 -33.40
N GLU A 13 6.79 -0.58 -34.45
CA GLU A 13 7.34 0.76 -34.34
C GLU A 13 6.22 1.68 -33.87
N LYS A 14 6.32 2.18 -32.63
CA LYS A 14 5.42 3.25 -32.18
C LYS A 14 5.66 4.46 -33.09
N PRO A 15 4.62 4.97 -33.77
CA PRO A 15 4.78 6.12 -34.63
C PRO A 15 5.33 7.29 -33.82
N ALA A 16 6.30 8.01 -34.39
CA ALA A 16 6.84 9.21 -33.77
C ALA A 16 5.72 10.22 -33.55
N LEU A 17 5.61 10.76 -32.34
CA LEU A 17 4.62 11.77 -31.99
C LEU A 17 4.93 13.06 -32.74
N SER A 18 3.92 13.66 -33.38
CA SER A 18 4.09 14.97 -34.03
C SER A 18 4.15 16.09 -32.98
N PRO A 19 4.80 17.24 -33.26
CA PRO A 19 4.80 18.39 -32.37
C PRO A 19 3.40 18.83 -31.94
N GLU A 20 2.42 18.77 -32.85
CA GLU A 20 1.03 19.16 -32.59
C GLU A 20 0.37 18.19 -31.60
N SER A 21 0.67 16.89 -31.70
CA SER A 21 0.17 15.89 -30.75
C SER A 21 0.74 16.09 -29.35
N LEU A 22 2.02 16.50 -29.26
CA LEU A 22 2.69 16.81 -28.00
C LEU A 22 2.14 18.09 -27.36
N GLU A 23 1.96 19.15 -28.15
CA GLU A 23 1.38 20.41 -27.68
C GLU A 23 -0.06 20.20 -27.18
N SER A 24 -0.90 19.50 -27.95
CA SER A 24 -2.27 19.19 -27.56
C SER A 24 -2.34 18.39 -26.27
N GLY A 25 -1.54 17.32 -26.13
CA GLY A 25 -1.47 16.52 -24.91
C GLY A 25 -0.86 17.24 -23.71
N PHE A 26 -0.06 18.29 -23.94
CA PHE A 26 0.47 19.14 -22.87
C PHE A 26 -0.58 20.14 -22.37
N VAL A 27 -1.31 20.79 -23.29
CA VAL A 27 -2.37 21.74 -22.96
C VAL A 27 -3.60 21.03 -22.36
N THR A 28 -3.96 19.87 -22.91
CA THR A 28 -5.07 19.03 -22.44
C THR A 28 -4.57 17.60 -22.21
N PRO A 29 -4.01 17.32 -21.02
CA PRO A 29 -3.56 15.98 -20.68
C PRO A 29 -4.70 14.95 -20.82
N PRO A 30 -4.45 13.78 -21.44
CA PRO A 30 -5.46 12.74 -21.53
C PRO A 30 -5.72 12.12 -20.15
N ASP A 31 -6.90 11.52 -19.97
CA ASP A 31 -7.31 10.88 -18.71
C ASP A 31 -6.37 9.75 -18.23
N SER A 32 -5.55 9.20 -19.13
CA SER A 32 -4.48 8.25 -18.76
C SER A 32 -3.40 8.87 -17.87
N ILE A 33 -3.30 10.19 -17.83
CA ILE A 33 -2.40 10.93 -16.93
C ILE A 33 -3.18 11.30 -15.67
N GLN A 34 -2.99 10.49 -14.63
CA GLN A 34 -3.72 10.65 -13.38
C GLN A 34 -2.96 11.51 -12.37
N THR A 35 -3.62 12.56 -11.87
CA THR A 35 -3.16 13.36 -10.73
C THR A 35 -3.62 12.69 -9.45
N SER A 36 -2.65 12.36 -8.58
CA SER A 36 -2.87 11.46 -7.45
C SER A 36 -2.55 12.11 -6.11
N VAL A 37 -3.28 11.73 -5.07
CA VAL A 37 -3.03 12.20 -3.70
C VAL A 37 -3.02 11.06 -2.68
N TYR A 38 -2.26 11.25 -1.60
CA TYR A 38 -2.51 10.51 -0.37
C TYR A 38 -3.70 11.13 0.35
N TRP A 39 -4.66 10.31 0.71
CA TRP A 39 -5.86 10.72 1.43
C TRP A 39 -5.89 9.99 2.76
N TYR A 40 -5.26 10.62 3.75
CA TYR A 40 -5.12 10.01 5.07
C TYR A 40 -6.34 10.28 5.94
N TRP A 41 -6.93 9.20 6.44
CA TRP A 41 -7.98 9.25 7.45
C TRP A 41 -7.32 9.24 8.81
N ILE A 42 -7.37 10.40 9.47
CA ILE A 42 -6.54 10.69 10.64
C ILE A 42 -7.28 10.35 11.93
N SER A 43 -6.71 9.45 12.71
CA SER A 43 -7.09 9.14 14.10
C SER A 43 -8.58 8.96 14.30
N ASP A 44 -9.23 8.18 13.44
CA ASP A 44 -10.67 7.86 13.47
C ASP A 44 -11.62 9.08 13.32
N HIS A 45 -11.10 10.24 12.92
CA HIS A 45 -11.89 11.43 12.56
C HIS A 45 -12.36 11.31 11.13
N LEU A 46 -13.46 10.58 10.97
CA LEU A 46 -13.99 10.18 9.68
C LEU A 46 -15.51 10.30 9.68
N SER A 47 -16.10 10.66 8.54
CA SER A 47 -17.56 10.65 8.38
C SER A 47 -17.95 10.40 6.93
N LYS A 48 -19.16 9.85 6.72
CA LYS A 48 -19.72 9.60 5.39
C LYS A 48 -19.89 10.89 4.59
N GLU A 49 -20.36 11.94 5.24
CA GLU A 49 -20.53 13.25 4.60
C GLU A 49 -19.17 13.85 4.19
N GLY A 50 -18.17 13.74 5.07
CA GLY A 50 -16.81 14.23 4.80
C GLY A 50 -16.20 13.58 3.57
N VAL A 51 -16.24 12.23 3.49
CA VAL A 51 -15.63 11.53 2.35
C VAL A 51 -16.28 11.85 1.00
N VAL A 52 -17.59 12.09 0.99
CA VAL A 52 -18.31 12.50 -0.23
C VAL A 52 -17.85 13.89 -0.66
N LYS A 53 -17.79 14.85 0.27
CA LYS A 53 -17.35 16.22 -0.01
C LYS A 53 -15.89 16.28 -0.46
N ASP A 54 -15.01 15.51 0.18
CA ASP A 54 -13.60 15.40 -0.20
C ASP A 54 -13.45 14.94 -1.66
N LEU A 55 -14.19 13.90 -2.07
CA LEU A 55 -14.12 13.37 -3.44
C LEU A 55 -14.68 14.35 -4.49
N HIS A 56 -15.76 15.07 -4.17
CA HIS A 56 -16.25 16.13 -5.04
C HIS A 56 -15.23 17.26 -5.20
N ALA A 57 -14.60 17.69 -4.10
CA ALA A 57 -13.56 18.72 -4.13
C ALA A 57 -12.32 18.25 -4.92
N MET A 58 -11.91 16.99 -4.75
CA MET A 58 -10.85 16.37 -5.56
C MET A 58 -11.19 16.42 -7.05
N LYS A 59 -12.41 16.04 -7.43
CA LYS A 59 -12.84 16.05 -8.82
C LYS A 59 -12.83 17.45 -9.43
N GLU A 60 -13.30 18.44 -8.68
CA GLU A 60 -13.37 19.84 -9.11
C GLU A 60 -11.99 20.39 -9.51
N VAL A 61 -10.94 19.98 -8.80
CA VAL A 61 -9.56 20.42 -9.06
C VAL A 61 -8.75 19.47 -9.95
N GLY A 62 -9.39 18.46 -10.56
CA GLY A 62 -8.75 17.54 -11.50
C GLY A 62 -7.97 16.37 -10.89
N ILE A 63 -8.14 16.09 -9.59
CA ILE A 63 -7.62 14.87 -8.98
C ILE A 63 -8.52 13.70 -9.38
N ASN A 64 -7.91 12.65 -9.93
CA ASN A 64 -8.59 11.46 -10.45
C ASN A 64 -8.01 10.15 -9.87
N ARG A 65 -7.13 10.23 -8.86
CA ARG A 65 -6.71 9.08 -8.06
C ARG A 65 -6.40 9.46 -6.60
N ALA A 66 -6.81 8.63 -5.65
CA ALA A 66 -6.51 8.83 -4.23
C ALA A 66 -6.12 7.52 -3.54
N PHE A 67 -5.20 7.60 -2.58
CA PHE A 67 -4.74 6.46 -1.79
C PHE A 67 -5.18 6.60 -0.33
N ILE A 68 -6.10 5.74 0.11
CA ILE A 68 -6.63 5.74 1.47
C ILE A 68 -5.63 5.07 2.41
N GLY A 69 -5.15 5.83 3.40
CA GLY A 69 -4.36 5.34 4.53
C GLY A 69 -4.98 5.70 5.86
N ASN A 70 -5.08 4.74 6.78
CA ASN A 70 -5.64 4.96 8.11
C ASN A 70 -4.48 5.26 9.08
N ILE A 71 -4.33 6.51 9.50
CA ILE A 71 -3.13 6.98 10.23
C ILE A 71 -3.52 7.45 11.62
N GLY A 72 -2.91 6.86 12.66
CA GLY A 72 -2.97 7.40 14.02
C GLY A 72 -1.91 8.47 14.25
N ILE A 73 -2.27 9.57 14.90
CA ILE A 73 -1.34 10.62 15.32
C ILE A 73 -1.25 10.63 16.85
N ASN A 74 -0.02 10.59 17.36
CA ASN A 74 0.22 10.70 18.79
C ASN A 74 -0.27 12.04 19.33
N ASN A 75 -0.83 12.05 20.54
CA ASN A 75 -1.39 13.24 21.21
C ASN A 75 -2.64 13.85 20.53
N LEU A 76 -3.25 13.18 19.56
CA LEU A 76 -4.57 13.53 19.06
C LEU A 76 -5.61 12.54 19.64
N PRO A 77 -6.67 13.01 20.32
CA PRO A 77 -7.75 12.13 20.73
C PRO A 77 -8.37 11.46 19.52
N PHE A 78 -8.59 10.15 19.60
CA PHE A 78 -9.21 9.43 18.49
C PHE A 78 -10.70 9.74 18.39
N GLY A 79 -11.20 9.84 17.17
CA GLY A 79 -12.62 9.89 16.86
C GLY A 79 -13.35 8.58 17.14
N LYS A 80 -14.62 8.55 16.75
CA LYS A 80 -15.55 7.46 17.05
C LYS A 80 -15.47 6.31 16.04
N VAL A 81 -15.08 6.60 14.79
CA VAL A 81 -15.17 5.67 13.67
C VAL A 81 -13.91 4.78 13.63
N LYS A 82 -13.90 3.75 14.47
CA LYS A 82 -12.75 2.83 14.58
C LYS A 82 -12.56 2.03 13.30
N ILE A 83 -11.31 1.87 12.86
CA ILE A 83 -10.99 1.00 11.72
C ILE A 83 -11.62 -0.40 11.89
N TRP A 84 -12.23 -0.90 10.81
CA TRP A 84 -12.99 -2.16 10.74
C TRP A 84 -14.25 -2.27 11.60
N SER A 85 -14.68 -1.20 12.27
CA SER A 85 -16.06 -1.13 12.77
C SER A 85 -17.07 -1.05 11.62
N ASP A 86 -18.33 -1.39 11.89
CA ASP A 86 -19.40 -1.27 10.89
C ASP A 86 -19.50 0.16 10.32
N GLU A 87 -19.37 1.18 11.17
CA GLU A 87 -19.39 2.59 10.75
C GLU A 87 -18.22 2.92 9.81
N TRP A 88 -17.04 2.35 10.04
CA TRP A 88 -15.89 2.53 9.15
C TRP A 88 -16.13 1.88 7.79
N TRP A 89 -16.71 0.68 7.75
CA TRP A 89 -17.10 0.01 6.51
C TRP A 89 -18.16 0.79 5.74
N ASP A 90 -19.12 1.40 6.43
CA ASP A 90 -20.12 2.27 5.82
C ASP A 90 -19.51 3.52 5.18
N VAL A 91 -18.52 4.13 5.84
CA VAL A 91 -17.79 5.26 5.27
C VAL A 91 -16.94 4.83 4.07
N LEU A 92 -16.23 3.70 4.17
CA LEU A 92 -15.46 3.17 3.05
C LEU A 92 -16.35 2.87 1.84
N HIS A 93 -17.48 2.21 2.05
CA HIS A 93 -18.43 1.93 0.99
C HIS A 93 -18.94 3.21 0.33
N ALA A 94 -19.26 4.25 1.11
CA ALA A 94 -19.67 5.55 0.57
C ALA A 94 -18.55 6.20 -0.26
N ALA A 95 -17.31 6.20 0.24
CA ALA A 95 -16.16 6.73 -0.48
C ALA A 95 -15.94 6.00 -1.81
N LEU A 96 -15.93 4.66 -1.81
CA LEU A 96 -15.72 3.87 -3.03
C LEU A 96 -16.84 4.06 -4.05
N LYS A 97 -18.09 4.11 -3.59
CA LYS A 97 -19.25 4.37 -4.45
C LYS A 97 -19.15 5.75 -5.12
N THR A 98 -18.94 6.80 -4.33
CA THR A 98 -18.83 8.18 -4.85
C THR A 98 -17.60 8.34 -5.76
N ALA A 99 -16.46 7.74 -5.42
CA ALA A 99 -15.28 7.76 -6.26
C ALA A 99 -15.54 7.11 -7.63
N THR A 100 -16.25 5.98 -7.66
CA THR A 100 -16.67 5.32 -8.90
C THR A 100 -17.57 6.23 -9.74
N GLU A 101 -18.56 6.88 -9.12
CA GLU A 101 -19.47 7.82 -9.79
C GLU A 101 -18.73 9.03 -10.39
N LEU A 102 -17.63 9.47 -9.76
CA LEU A 102 -16.81 10.61 -10.20
C LEU A 102 -15.64 10.23 -11.12
N ASN A 103 -15.47 8.94 -11.41
CA ASN A 103 -14.32 8.38 -12.12
C ASN A 103 -12.98 8.77 -11.45
N ILE A 104 -12.90 8.55 -10.13
CA ILE A 104 -11.70 8.66 -9.30
C ILE A 104 -11.24 7.26 -8.93
N GLU A 105 -10.00 6.90 -9.26
CA GLU A 105 -9.41 5.63 -8.88
C GLU A 105 -9.00 5.63 -7.40
N ILE A 106 -9.33 4.56 -6.67
CA ILE A 106 -8.99 4.44 -5.25
C ILE A 106 -8.02 3.28 -5.03
N GLY A 107 -6.85 3.60 -4.46
CA GLY A 107 -5.97 2.63 -3.85
C GLY A 107 -6.14 2.62 -2.33
N ILE A 108 -5.87 1.47 -1.69
CA ILE A 108 -5.89 1.34 -0.23
C ILE A 108 -4.59 0.67 0.19
N PHE A 109 -3.94 1.16 1.25
CA PHE A 109 -2.78 0.49 1.81
C PHE A 109 -3.17 -0.92 2.31
N ASN A 110 -2.26 -1.87 2.12
CA ASN A 110 -2.44 -3.29 2.44
C ASN A 110 -2.61 -3.58 3.95
N SER A 111 -2.27 -2.62 4.81
CA SER A 111 -2.48 -2.70 6.25
C SER A 111 -2.72 -1.30 6.84
N PRO A 112 -3.27 -1.18 8.08
CA PRO A 112 -3.41 0.12 8.74
C PRO A 112 -2.06 0.83 8.88
N GLY A 113 -2.07 2.16 8.80
CA GLY A 113 -0.86 2.96 8.69
C GLY A 113 -0.51 3.32 7.24
N TRP A 114 0.76 3.65 7.04
CA TRP A 114 1.34 4.04 5.74
C TRP A 114 2.41 3.04 5.26
N SER A 115 2.80 2.12 6.14
CA SER A 115 3.80 1.07 5.95
C SER A 115 3.69 0.09 7.13
N GLN A 116 3.94 -1.22 7.01
CA GLN A 116 4.30 -1.96 5.80
C GLN A 116 3.31 -3.11 5.59
N SER A 117 3.44 -4.22 6.31
CA SER A 117 2.56 -5.39 6.20
C SER A 117 2.37 -6.01 7.57
N GLY A 118 1.63 -5.34 8.44
CA GLY A 118 1.48 -5.75 9.84
C GLY A 118 0.04 -5.67 10.33
N GLY A 119 -0.27 -6.43 11.38
CA GLY A 119 -1.55 -6.36 12.05
C GLY A 119 -1.63 -7.30 13.25
N PRO A 120 -2.60 -7.10 14.15
CA PRO A 120 -2.75 -7.92 15.36
C PRO A 120 -3.06 -9.40 15.09
N TRP A 121 -3.41 -9.77 13.85
CA TRP A 121 -3.60 -11.17 13.43
C TRP A 121 -2.31 -11.93 13.11
N ILE A 122 -1.18 -11.23 12.98
CA ILE A 122 0.11 -11.88 12.68
C ILE A 122 0.68 -12.47 13.97
N LYS A 123 0.74 -13.80 14.05
CA LYS A 123 1.38 -14.49 15.18
C LYS A 123 2.88 -14.24 15.19
N PRO A 124 3.57 -14.32 16.34
CA PRO A 124 5.02 -14.16 16.37
C PRO A 124 5.75 -15.10 15.41
N GLU A 125 5.24 -16.32 15.19
CA GLU A 125 5.82 -17.31 14.27
C GLU A 125 5.68 -16.97 12.80
N GLN A 126 4.81 -16.01 12.48
CA GLN A 126 4.51 -15.57 11.12
C GLN A 126 5.18 -14.23 10.79
N SER A 127 5.88 -13.62 11.75
CA SER A 127 6.60 -12.36 11.55
C SER A 127 7.95 -12.55 10.85
N MET A 128 8.55 -11.45 10.42
CA MET A 128 9.92 -11.42 9.92
C MET A 128 10.89 -11.97 10.96
N ARG A 129 11.83 -12.82 10.53
CA ARG A 129 12.78 -13.51 11.40
C ARG A 129 14.21 -13.02 11.18
N TYR A 130 15.04 -13.15 12.20
CA TYR A 130 16.47 -12.95 12.14
C TYR A 130 17.19 -14.16 12.75
N LEU A 131 18.43 -14.40 12.32
CA LEU A 131 19.26 -15.44 12.92
C LEU A 131 19.84 -14.92 14.25
N THR A 132 19.73 -15.73 15.30
CA THR A 132 20.34 -15.44 16.61
C THR A 132 21.13 -16.66 17.10
N SER A 133 22.08 -16.43 18.01
CA SER A 133 22.94 -17.49 18.52
C SER A 133 23.32 -17.26 19.99
N SER A 134 23.70 -18.35 20.66
CA SER A 134 24.33 -18.31 21.97
C SER A 134 25.70 -18.98 21.88
N LYS A 135 26.62 -18.61 22.77
CA LYS A 135 27.99 -19.12 22.76
C LYS A 135 28.39 -19.63 24.13
N THR A 136 28.98 -20.82 24.16
CA THR A 136 29.63 -21.38 25.34
C THR A 136 31.06 -21.77 24.98
N THR A 137 32.04 -21.23 25.71
CA THR A 137 33.46 -21.55 25.52
C THR A 137 33.88 -22.61 26.53
N VAL A 138 34.59 -23.65 26.09
CA VAL A 138 35.09 -24.76 26.93
C VAL A 138 36.57 -25.02 26.68
N LYS A 139 37.28 -25.62 27.65
CA LYS A 139 38.71 -25.96 27.54
C LYS A 139 38.91 -27.47 27.38
N GLY A 140 39.47 -27.93 26.25
CA GLY A 140 39.71 -29.37 26.00
C GLY A 140 41.05 -29.91 26.53
N PRO A 141 41.24 -31.25 26.52
CA PRO A 141 40.27 -32.29 26.17
C PRO A 141 39.33 -32.60 27.35
N GLN A 142 38.02 -32.57 27.13
CA GLN A 142 37.01 -32.98 28.12
C GLN A 142 35.74 -33.47 27.42
N LYS A 143 35.01 -34.40 28.05
CA LYS A 143 33.65 -34.75 27.63
C LYS A 143 32.67 -33.78 28.28
N ILE A 144 31.91 -33.05 27.47
CA ILE A 144 30.92 -32.08 27.97
C ILE A 144 29.51 -32.66 27.92
N SER A 145 28.74 -32.44 28.99
CA SER A 145 27.30 -32.71 29.07
C SER A 145 26.67 -31.61 29.92
N ILE A 146 26.44 -30.46 29.29
CA ILE A 146 25.88 -29.27 29.93
C ILE A 146 24.71 -28.75 29.09
N PRO A 147 23.69 -28.14 29.71
CA PRO A 147 22.68 -27.41 28.97
C PRO A 147 23.33 -26.19 28.31
N LEU A 148 23.16 -26.03 27.00
CA LEU A 148 23.59 -24.81 26.31
C LEU A 148 22.59 -23.68 26.60
N PRO A 149 23.07 -22.44 26.77
CA PRO A 149 22.18 -21.29 26.90
C PRO A 149 21.34 -21.16 25.62
N LYS A 150 20.09 -20.76 25.77
CA LYS A 150 19.28 -20.34 24.63
C LYS A 150 19.68 -18.91 24.22
N PRO A 151 19.55 -18.53 22.95
CA PRO A 151 19.73 -17.13 22.54
C PRO A 151 18.82 -16.19 23.34
N GLU A 152 19.24 -14.94 23.54
CA GLU A 152 18.43 -13.95 24.25
C GLU A 152 17.27 -13.44 23.38
N GLY A 153 16.19 -12.99 24.05
CA GLY A 153 15.04 -12.34 23.41
C GLY A 153 13.97 -13.31 22.93
N PHE A 154 13.16 -12.85 21.98
CA PHE A 154 12.10 -13.65 21.37
C PHE A 154 12.70 -14.49 20.23
N PHE A 155 12.98 -15.76 20.50
CA PHE A 155 13.52 -16.71 19.53
C PHE A 155 12.56 -17.90 19.36
N GLN A 156 12.59 -18.49 18.18
CA GLN A 156 11.77 -19.63 17.78
C GLN A 156 12.62 -20.71 17.15
#